data_AF-A0A7Z7FUA9-F1
#
_entry.id   AF-A0A7Z7FUA9-F1
#
_cell.length_a   1.000
_cell.length_b   1.000
_cell.length_c   1.000
_cell.angle_alpha   90.00
_cell.angle_beta   90.00
_cell.angle_gamma   90.00
#
_symmetry.space_group_name_H-M   'P 1'
#
loop_
_entity.id
_entity.type
_entity.pdbx_description
1 polymer ?
#
loop_
_entity_poly.entity_id
_entity_poly.type
_entity_poly.pdbx_seq_one_letter_code
_entity_poly.pdbx_strand_id
1 'polypeptide(L)'
;MNKFRTVVAGLAVAGALLAGTTACAEMGDRILYGNSTERPKSNLEYQRESALHFRSRWANVEEIRFKREGGKPGLGAAWSVNAIATLDGEEIEVIIGPDTLGFPLGDSPPMMPTLPPSVPRIAMTVFYSDGTSEVFE
;
A
#
# COMPACT_ATOMS: atom_id res chain seq x y z
N MET A 1 42.44 73.88 19.04
CA MET A 1 42.09 73.52 17.65
C MET A 1 42.51 72.08 17.40
N ASN A 2 41.56 71.15 17.33
CA ASN A 2 41.47 70.12 16.28
C ASN A 2 40.24 69.24 16.52
N LYS A 3 39.45 69.09 15.44
CA LYS A 3 38.15 68.45 15.37
C LYS A 3 38.34 66.95 15.15
N PHE A 4 37.62 66.11 15.88
CA PHE A 4 37.19 64.80 15.38
C PHE A 4 35.76 64.53 15.83
N ARG A 5 34.86 64.51 14.84
CA ARG A 5 33.49 64.07 14.97
C ARG A 5 33.45 62.60 14.59
N THR A 6 32.96 61.75 15.46
CA THR A 6 32.42 60.44 15.08
C THR A 6 31.12 60.26 15.84
N VAL A 7 30.02 60.18 15.08
CA VAL A 7 28.66 60.01 15.59
C VAL A 7 28.48 58.54 15.95
N VAL A 8 28.18 58.27 17.22
CA VAL A 8 27.68 56.98 17.69
C VAL A 8 26.15 57.04 17.60
N ALA A 9 25.56 56.17 16.78
CA ALA A 9 24.14 55.87 16.83
C ALA A 9 24.00 54.35 16.81
N GLY A 10 23.76 53.79 17.99
CA GLY A 10 23.30 52.42 18.17
C GLY A 10 21.78 52.38 18.28
N LEU A 11 21.20 51.26 17.81
CA LEU A 11 19.92 50.59 18.13
C LEU A 11 19.58 49.74 16.88
N ALA A 12 19.06 48.51 16.91
CA ALA A 12 18.58 47.64 17.97
C ALA A 12 18.49 46.20 17.39
N VAL A 13 18.36 45.23 18.29
CA VAL A 13 18.29 43.77 18.07
C VAL A 13 17.01 43.35 17.33
N ALA A 14 17.11 42.38 16.41
CA ALA A 14 16.00 41.51 16.03
C ALA A 14 16.47 40.11 15.53
N GLY A 15 16.19 39.11 16.37
CA GLY A 15 15.84 37.71 16.08
C GLY A 15 16.40 36.97 14.85
N ALA A 16 17.20 35.94 15.12
CA ALA A 16 17.45 34.83 14.22
C ALA A 16 16.19 33.94 14.04
N LEU A 17 15.98 33.41 12.82
CA LEU A 17 15.39 32.09 12.49
C LEU A 17 15.27 31.99 10.96
N LEU A 18 16.34 31.63 10.25
CA LEU A 18 16.21 31.12 8.89
C LEU A 18 15.94 29.62 9.01
N ALA A 19 14.64 29.28 9.00
CA ALA A 19 14.18 27.93 8.78
C ALA A 19 14.66 27.47 7.40
N GLY A 20 15.46 26.42 7.39
CA GLY A 20 15.85 25.74 6.17
C GLY A 20 14.63 25.17 5.47
N THR A 21 14.55 25.38 4.17
CA THR A 21 13.89 24.41 3.29
C THR A 21 14.93 23.94 2.30
N THR A 22 15.53 22.80 2.63
CA THR A 22 16.10 21.90 1.65
C THR A 22 14.99 21.50 0.68
N ALA A 23 14.81 22.27 -0.39
CA ALA A 23 14.05 21.83 -1.56
C ALA A 23 14.93 20.86 -2.37
N CYS A 24 15.18 19.69 -1.79
CA CYS A 24 15.76 18.55 -2.46
C CYS A 24 14.84 17.36 -2.21
N ALA A 25 13.90 17.14 -3.13
CA ALA A 25 13.42 15.84 -3.60
C ALA A 25 12.00 15.98 -4.16
N GLU A 26 11.87 16.25 -5.46
CA GLU A 26 10.67 15.82 -6.20
C GLU A 26 10.95 15.66 -7.72
N MET A 27 12.16 15.20 -8.04
CA MET A 27 12.50 14.73 -9.39
C MET A 27 13.12 13.34 -9.24
N GLY A 28 12.27 12.32 -9.23
CA GLY A 28 12.76 10.96 -9.11
C GLY A 28 11.71 9.87 -8.99
N ASP A 29 10.60 9.93 -9.73
CA ASP A 29 9.74 8.73 -9.81
C ASP A 29 8.91 8.63 -11.10
N ARG A 30 9.50 9.02 -12.24
CA ARG A 30 8.79 8.99 -13.55
C ARG A 30 9.47 8.16 -14.63
N ILE A 31 10.17 7.07 -14.28
CA ILE A 31 10.81 6.19 -15.27
C ILE A 31 10.52 4.67 -15.08
N LEU A 32 9.69 4.22 -14.12
CA LEU A 32 9.47 2.77 -13.93
C LEU A 32 8.04 2.24 -14.12
N TYR A 33 7.07 3.09 -14.48
CA TYR A 33 5.73 2.62 -14.84
C TYR A 33 5.49 2.84 -16.33
N GLY A 34 5.61 1.74 -17.09
CA GLY A 34 5.25 1.71 -18.50
C GLY A 34 3.81 2.15 -18.73
N ASN A 35 3.63 3.08 -19.66
CA ASN A 35 2.43 3.32 -20.48
C ASN A 35 1.03 3.25 -19.82
N SER A 36 0.84 3.84 -18.64
CA SER A 36 -0.52 4.14 -18.15
C SER A 36 -0.59 5.59 -17.72
N THR A 37 -1.52 6.35 -18.30
CA THR A 37 -1.93 7.70 -17.91
C THR A 37 -2.67 7.76 -16.57
N GLU A 38 -2.79 6.62 -15.88
CA GLU A 38 -3.40 6.51 -14.55
C GLU A 38 -2.35 6.76 -13.48
N ARG A 39 -2.74 7.48 -12.42
CA ARG A 39 -1.87 7.64 -11.25
C ARG A 39 -1.51 6.26 -10.71
N PRO A 40 -0.25 6.04 -10.28
CA PRO A 40 0.12 4.79 -9.63
C PRO A 40 -0.78 4.58 -8.40
N LYS A 41 -1.49 3.46 -8.36
CA LYS A 41 -2.29 3.06 -7.19
C LYS A 41 -1.38 2.89 -5.98
N SER A 42 -1.90 3.25 -4.81
CA SER A 42 -1.26 3.00 -3.52
C SER A 42 -1.25 1.51 -3.18
N ASN A 43 -0.37 1.10 -2.24
CA ASN A 43 -0.36 -0.28 -1.74
C ASN A 43 -1.70 -0.69 -1.12
N LEU A 44 -2.36 0.23 -0.41
CA LEU A 44 -3.68 0.01 0.19
C LEU A 44 -4.74 -0.31 -0.88
N GLU A 45 -4.78 0.48 -1.97
CA GLU A 45 -5.70 0.24 -3.09
C GLU A 45 -5.45 -1.11 -3.76
N TYR A 46 -4.17 -1.47 -3.99
CA TYR A 46 -3.83 -2.78 -4.55
C TYR A 46 -4.25 -3.93 -3.63
N GLN A 47 -4.05 -3.82 -2.32
CA GLN A 47 -4.49 -4.82 -1.35
C GLN A 47 -6.01 -4.96 -1.35
N ARG A 48 -6.74 -3.85 -1.36
CA ARG A 48 -8.21 -3.84 -1.43
C ARG A 48 -8.72 -4.54 -2.68
N GLU A 49 -8.20 -4.20 -3.85
CA GLU A 49 -8.58 -4.84 -5.12
C GLU A 49 -8.23 -6.33 -5.13
N SER A 50 -7.07 -6.71 -4.59
CA SER A 50 -6.65 -8.11 -4.47
C SER A 50 -7.61 -8.91 -3.59
N ALA A 51 -8.08 -8.34 -2.48
CA ALA A 51 -9.06 -8.98 -1.60
C ALA A 51 -10.41 -9.18 -2.29
N LEU A 52 -10.90 -8.16 -3.01
CA LEU A 52 -12.15 -8.26 -3.78
C LEU A 52 -12.05 -9.25 -4.93
N HIS A 53 -10.92 -9.28 -5.64
CA HIS A 53 -10.66 -10.26 -6.69
C HIS A 53 -10.63 -11.68 -6.11
N PHE A 54 -9.98 -11.88 -4.96
CA PHE A 54 -10.01 -13.17 -4.24
C PHE A 54 -11.44 -13.57 -3.86
N ARG A 55 -12.22 -12.68 -3.23
CA ARG A 55 -13.63 -12.91 -2.87
C ARG A 55 -14.52 -13.26 -4.07
N SER A 56 -14.21 -12.72 -5.25
CA SER A 56 -14.96 -13.04 -6.48
C SER A 56 -14.90 -14.53 -6.86
N ARG A 57 -13.84 -15.22 -6.41
CA ARG A 57 -13.59 -16.62 -6.69
C ARG A 57 -13.89 -17.53 -5.49
N TRP A 58 -13.66 -17.06 -4.27
CA TRP A 58 -13.97 -17.77 -3.03
C TRP A 58 -15.02 -16.99 -2.24
N ALA A 59 -16.31 -17.28 -2.47
CA ALA A 59 -17.42 -16.53 -1.87
C ALA A 59 -17.57 -16.71 -0.34
N ASN A 60 -16.96 -17.76 0.21
CA ASN A 60 -16.89 -18.09 1.64
C ASN A 60 -15.62 -17.60 2.34
N VAL A 61 -14.87 -16.67 1.73
CA VAL A 61 -13.77 -16.02 2.45
C VAL A 61 -14.33 -15.19 3.60
N GLU A 62 -13.87 -15.51 4.80
CA GLU A 62 -14.27 -14.86 6.05
C GLU A 62 -13.32 -13.71 6.37
N GLU A 63 -12.02 -13.95 6.19
CA GLU A 63 -10.96 -13.02 6.54
C GLU A 63 -9.83 -13.05 5.49
N ILE A 64 -9.24 -11.90 5.20
CA ILE A 64 -7.96 -11.78 4.51
C ILE A 64 -7.05 -10.86 5.29
N ARG A 65 -5.86 -11.36 5.67
CA ARG A 65 -4.85 -10.63 6.43
C ARG A 65 -3.56 -10.50 5.64
N PHE A 66 -3.26 -9.29 5.17
CA PHE A 66 -2.03 -8.99 4.44
C PHE A 66 -0.83 -8.98 5.38
N LYS A 67 0.22 -9.73 5.05
CA LYS A 67 1.42 -9.87 5.90
C LYS A 67 2.43 -8.74 5.71
N ARG A 68 2.33 -7.99 4.60
CA ARG A 68 3.29 -6.96 4.16
C ARG A 68 2.72 -6.15 3.00
N GLU A 69 3.42 -5.08 2.64
CA GLU A 69 3.21 -4.42 1.36
C GLU A 69 3.52 -5.37 0.20
N GLY A 70 2.74 -5.26 -0.88
CA GLY A 70 2.97 -6.03 -2.09
C GLY A 70 3.87 -5.31 -3.07
N GLY A 71 4.20 -6.00 -4.15
CA GLY A 71 5.07 -5.45 -5.18
C GLY A 71 5.10 -6.29 -6.44
N LYS A 72 5.92 -5.83 -7.39
CA LYS A 72 6.22 -6.57 -8.61
C LYS A 72 7.53 -7.33 -8.39
N PRO A 73 7.54 -8.67 -8.45
CA PRO A 73 8.76 -9.46 -8.19
C PRO A 73 9.82 -9.36 -9.30
N GLY A 74 9.53 -8.65 -10.40
CA GLY A 74 10.47 -8.42 -11.50
C GLY A 74 9.89 -7.54 -12.60
N LEU A 75 10.71 -7.21 -13.60
CA LEU A 75 10.27 -6.46 -14.77
C LEU A 75 9.18 -7.24 -15.52
N GLY A 76 8.04 -6.59 -15.77
CA GLY A 76 6.90 -7.19 -16.45
C GLY A 76 6.05 -8.13 -15.58
N ALA A 77 6.43 -8.39 -14.34
CA ALA A 77 5.62 -9.20 -13.43
C ALA A 77 4.39 -8.43 -12.95
N ALA A 78 3.29 -9.15 -12.77
CA ALA A 78 2.10 -8.63 -12.11
C ALA A 78 2.41 -8.26 -10.65
N TRP A 79 1.67 -7.29 -10.12
CA TRP A 79 1.74 -6.98 -8.70
C TRP A 79 1.10 -8.13 -7.90
N SER A 80 1.71 -8.47 -6.77
CA SER A 80 1.19 -9.49 -5.86
C SER A 80 1.67 -9.27 -4.42
N VAL A 81 1.00 -9.91 -3.47
CA VAL A 81 1.29 -9.82 -2.04
C VAL A 81 0.95 -11.10 -1.30
N ASN A 82 1.71 -11.41 -0.25
CA ASN A 82 1.42 -12.50 0.65
C ASN A 82 0.32 -12.11 1.65
N ALA A 83 -0.68 -12.95 1.78
CA ALA A 83 -1.75 -12.84 2.76
C ALA A 83 -2.05 -14.20 3.40
N ILE A 84 -2.79 -14.17 4.51
CA ILE A 84 -3.46 -15.33 5.07
C ILE A 84 -4.94 -15.13 4.81
N ALA A 85 -5.61 -16.13 4.23
CA ALA A 85 -7.05 -16.11 4.00
C ALA A 85 -7.71 -17.19 4.86
N THR A 86 -8.84 -16.85 5.48
CA THR A 86 -9.66 -17.79 6.25
C THR A 86 -10.85 -18.22 5.41
N LEU A 87 -10.97 -19.53 5.16
CA LEU A 87 -12.03 -20.16 4.38
C LEU A 87 -12.63 -21.30 5.20
N ASP A 88 -13.94 -21.25 5.47
CA ASP A 88 -14.65 -22.25 6.29
C ASP A 88 -13.94 -22.52 7.65
N GLY A 89 -13.40 -21.47 8.27
CA GLY A 89 -12.61 -21.54 9.49
C GLY A 89 -11.16 -22.04 9.36
N GLU A 90 -10.67 -22.35 8.16
CA GLU A 90 -9.29 -22.77 7.90
C GLU A 90 -8.43 -21.61 7.38
N GLU A 91 -7.29 -21.36 8.02
CA GLU A 91 -6.30 -20.38 7.53
C GLU A 91 -5.39 -21.00 6.46
N ILE A 92 -5.32 -20.36 5.30
CA ILE A 92 -4.40 -20.71 4.21
C ILE A 92 -3.49 -19.52 3.87
N GLU A 93 -2.19 -19.78 3.68
CA GLU A 93 -1.29 -18.75 3.18
C GLU A 93 -1.40 -18.65 1.65
N VAL A 94 -1.61 -17.44 1.13
CA VAL A 94 -1.83 -17.17 -0.29
C VAL A 94 -0.97 -16.02 -0.81
N ILE A 95 -0.61 -16.07 -2.08
CA ILE A 95 -0.12 -14.91 -2.84
C ILE A 95 -1.25 -14.44 -3.74
N ILE A 96 -1.77 -13.23 -3.50
CA ILE A 96 -2.89 -12.64 -4.23
C ILE A 96 -2.49 -11.32 -4.87
N GLY A 97 -3.19 -10.94 -5.94
CA GLY A 97 -3.00 -9.68 -6.64
C GLY A 97 -4.30 -9.26 -7.33
N PRO A 98 -4.39 -8.02 -7.82
CA PRO A 98 -5.59 -7.54 -8.52
C PRO A 98 -5.85 -8.34 -9.80
N ASP A 99 -4.79 -8.84 -10.44
CA ASP A 99 -4.81 -9.65 -11.66
C ASP A 99 -4.25 -11.07 -11.44
N THR A 100 -3.93 -11.42 -10.19
CA THR A 100 -3.28 -12.69 -9.84
C THR A 100 -4.27 -13.59 -9.13
N LEU A 101 -4.47 -14.80 -9.68
CA LEU A 101 -5.24 -15.85 -9.04
C LEU A 101 -4.49 -16.31 -7.81
N GLY A 102 -5.11 -16.24 -6.63
CA GLY A 102 -4.48 -16.60 -5.36
C GLY A 102 -3.74 -17.93 -5.43
N PHE A 103 -2.43 -17.91 -5.20
CA PHE A 103 -1.61 -19.13 -5.15
C PHE A 103 -1.42 -19.54 -3.71
N PRO A 104 -1.91 -20.71 -3.27
CA PRO A 104 -1.56 -21.21 -1.95
C PRO A 104 -0.06 -21.43 -1.86
N LEU A 105 0.53 -21.06 -0.72
CA LEU A 105 1.93 -21.33 -0.40
C LEU A 105 2.02 -22.66 0.37
N GLY A 106 2.58 -23.71 -0.25
CA GLY A 106 2.83 -25.01 0.36
C GLY A 106 2.56 -26.21 -0.56
N ASP A 107 2.69 -27.43 -0.02
CA ASP A 107 2.39 -28.70 -0.71
C ASP A 107 0.87 -28.99 -0.80
N SER A 108 0.03 -28.11 -0.24
CA SER A 108 -1.42 -28.24 -0.36
C SER A 108 -1.82 -28.07 -1.82
N PRO A 109 -2.58 -29.01 -2.41
CA PRO A 109 -3.06 -28.88 -3.78
C PRO A 109 -3.76 -27.53 -3.95
N PRO A 110 -3.78 -26.95 -5.16
CA PRO A 110 -4.54 -25.72 -5.39
C PRO A 110 -5.94 -25.97 -4.87
N MET A 111 -6.34 -25.25 -3.80
CA MET A 111 -7.73 -25.25 -3.35
C MET A 111 -8.52 -24.72 -4.53
N MET A 112 -9.00 -25.63 -5.38
CA MET A 112 -10.02 -25.31 -6.35
C MET A 112 -11.13 -24.66 -5.54
N PRO A 113 -11.76 -23.59 -6.06
CA PRO A 113 -12.87 -22.97 -5.36
C PRO A 113 -13.86 -24.06 -4.95
N THR A 114 -13.95 -24.31 -3.65
CA THR A 114 -14.70 -25.45 -3.13
C THR A 114 -16.19 -25.20 -3.26
N LEU A 115 -16.57 -23.93 -3.37
CA LEU A 115 -17.96 -23.51 -3.41
C LEU A 115 -18.37 -22.99 -4.79
N PRO A 116 -19.55 -23.40 -5.28
CA PRO A 116 -20.11 -22.82 -6.47
C PRO A 116 -20.35 -21.32 -6.25
N PRO A 117 -20.24 -20.48 -7.30
CA PRO A 117 -20.46 -19.03 -7.22
C PRO A 117 -21.89 -18.63 -6.78
N SER A 118 -22.78 -19.61 -6.57
CA SER A 118 -24.14 -19.46 -6.06
C SER A 118 -24.26 -19.51 -4.53
N VAL A 119 -23.17 -19.72 -3.78
CA VAL A 119 -23.21 -19.60 -2.32
C VAL A 119 -23.39 -18.12 -1.94
N PRO A 120 -24.30 -17.79 -0.99
CA PRO A 120 -24.43 -16.42 -0.50
C PRO A 120 -23.08 -15.90 -0.02
N ARG A 121 -22.73 -14.69 -0.45
CA ARG A 121 -21.54 -14.01 0.05
C ARG A 121 -21.69 -13.76 1.54
N ILE A 122 -20.73 -14.22 2.33
CA ILE A 122 -20.63 -13.89 3.74
C ILE A 122 -19.87 -12.58 3.91
N ALA A 123 -20.04 -11.93 5.06
CA ALA A 123 -19.21 -10.78 5.43
C ALA A 123 -17.74 -11.19 5.45
N MET A 124 -16.89 -10.46 4.71
CA MET A 124 -15.45 -10.65 4.66
C MET A 124 -14.75 -9.49 5.37
N THR A 125 -13.89 -9.80 6.34
CA THR A 125 -13.01 -8.80 6.97
C THR A 125 -11.65 -8.78 6.30
N VAL A 126 -11.12 -7.60 5.98
CA VAL A 126 -9.79 -7.42 5.40
C VAL A 126 -8.92 -6.65 6.37
N PHE A 127 -7.77 -7.21 6.73
CA PHE A 127 -6.72 -6.55 7.50
C PHE A 127 -5.58 -6.17 6.57
N TYR A 128 -5.39 -4.86 6.37
CA TYR A 128 -4.37 -4.29 5.50
C TYR A 128 -3.00 -4.26 6.19
N SER A 129 -1.93 -4.20 5.41
CA SER A 129 -0.57 -4.22 5.99
C SER A 129 -0.19 -2.93 6.71
N ASP A 130 -0.94 -1.86 6.52
CA ASP A 130 -0.77 -0.59 7.24
C ASP A 130 -1.44 -0.59 8.63
N GLY A 131 -2.08 -1.71 9.01
CA GLY A 131 -2.77 -1.89 10.28
C GLY A 131 -4.23 -1.45 10.26
N THR A 132 -4.74 -0.93 9.13
CA THR A 132 -6.17 -0.64 8.97
C THR A 132 -6.96 -1.90 8.63
N SER A 133 -8.29 -1.84 8.76
CA SER A 133 -9.18 -2.94 8.39
C SER A 133 -10.50 -2.44 7.80
N GLU A 134 -11.16 -3.30 7.04
CA GLU A 134 -12.45 -3.02 6.41
C GLU A 134 -13.30 -4.30 6.33
N VAL A 135 -14.62 -4.13 6.46
CA VAL A 135 -15.59 -5.23 6.33
C VAL A 135 -16.38 -5.06 5.03
N PHE A 136 -16.53 -6.15 4.29
CA PHE A 136 -17.25 -6.22 3.02
C PHE A 136 -18.43 -7.19 3.11
N GLU A 137 -19.64 -6.68 2.87
CA GLU A 137 -20.88 -7.47 2.78
C GLU A 137 -21.14 -7.98 1.36
#